data_AF-A0A0Q5JDP5-F1
#
_entry.id   AF-A0A0Q5JDP5-F1
#
_cell.length_a   1.000
_cell.length_b   1.000
_cell.length_c   1.000
_cell.angle_alpha   90.00
_cell.angle_beta   90.00
_cell.angle_gamma   90.00
#
_symmetry.space_group_name_H-M   'P 1'
#
loop_
_entity.id
_entity.type
_entity.pdbx_description
1 polymer ?
#
loop_
_entity_poly.entity_id
_entity_poly.type
_entity_poly.pdbx_seq_one_letter_code
_entity_poly.pdbx_strand_id
1 'polypeptide(L)'
;MLSAAQQYQALPLEERIAFASQLNTRSLQVTGPAVERSLDVYFKGLNYDAALNTALQNISTAHGYADFLAYLHLKGGLNPQSNTLMRALLSDGCCRDKAAPFKYTYWGAKAGSGWRLLTLTGVVQLPNGRLMAYAYLNHESQTFDSIDIERQIRPLMSWLVPVLGELER
;
A
#
# COMPACT_ATOMS: atom_id res chain seq x y z
N MET A 1 9.58 16.04 -14.70
CA MET A 1 9.44 15.30 -13.42
C MET A 1 10.35 14.08 -13.36
N LEU A 2 10.36 13.20 -14.37
CA LEU A 2 11.20 11.99 -14.37
C LEU A 2 12.69 12.26 -14.16
N SER A 3 13.28 13.18 -14.92
CA SER A 3 14.70 13.53 -14.76
C SER A 3 15.04 14.00 -13.34
N ALA A 4 14.18 14.79 -12.70
CA ALA A 4 14.38 15.24 -11.32
C ALA A 4 14.29 14.09 -10.31
N ALA A 5 13.36 13.14 -10.52
CA ALA A 5 13.23 11.93 -9.71
C ALA A 5 14.50 11.05 -9.81
N GLN A 6 14.99 10.83 -11.03
CA GLN A 6 16.21 10.05 -11.28
C GLN A 6 17.45 10.72 -10.68
N GLN A 7 17.57 12.04 -10.80
CA GLN A 7 18.65 12.80 -10.18
C GLN A 7 18.63 12.64 -8.66
N TYR A 8 17.47 12.78 -8.02
CA TYR A 8 17.33 12.56 -6.58
C TYR A 8 17.74 11.13 -6.17
N GLN A 9 17.31 10.10 -6.91
CA GLN A 9 17.66 8.71 -6.63
C GLN A 9 19.16 8.43 -6.77
N ALA A 10 19.85 9.13 -7.67
CA ALA A 10 21.28 8.98 -7.90
C ALA A 10 22.16 9.65 -6.82
N LEU A 11 21.59 10.50 -5.95
CA LEU A 11 22.34 11.18 -4.88
C LEU A 11 22.83 10.19 -3.80
N PRO A 12 24.01 10.41 -3.20
CA PRO A 12 24.42 9.76 -1.96
C PRO A 12 23.36 9.92 -0.85
N LEU A 13 23.35 9.00 0.13
CA LEU A 13 22.32 8.99 1.18
C LEU A 13 22.25 10.32 1.96
N GLU A 14 23.39 10.88 2.33
CA GLU A 14 23.46 12.14 3.09
C GLU A 14 22.88 13.32 2.28
N GLU A 15 23.19 13.38 0.98
CA GLU A 15 22.64 14.38 0.07
C GLU A 15 21.13 14.20 -0.16
N ARG A 16 20.64 12.95 -0.20
CA ARG A 16 19.20 12.66 -0.25
C ARG A 16 18.47 13.17 0.99
N ILE A 17 19.07 13.05 2.17
CA ILE A 17 18.48 13.56 3.43
C ILE A 17 18.41 15.09 3.40
N ALA A 18 19.48 15.76 2.98
CA ALA A 18 19.50 17.21 2.84
C ALA A 18 18.45 17.69 1.83
N PHE A 19 18.35 17.04 0.67
CA PHE A 19 17.36 17.34 -0.36
C PHE A 19 15.93 17.11 0.14
N ALA A 20 15.66 15.97 0.80
CA ALA A 20 14.35 15.66 1.38
C ALA A 20 13.94 16.69 2.44
N SER A 21 14.89 17.18 3.23
CA SER A 21 14.62 18.22 4.23
C SER A 21 14.19 19.55 3.58
N GLN A 22 14.82 19.92 2.46
CA GLN A 22 14.39 21.10 1.68
C GLN A 22 12.99 20.91 1.08
N LEU A 23 12.68 19.70 0.58
CA LEU A 23 11.34 19.38 0.08
C LEU A 23 10.28 19.46 1.19
N ASN A 24 10.59 18.98 2.41
CA ASN A 24 9.69 19.08 3.55
C ASN A 24 9.39 20.55 3.92
N THR A 25 10.40 21.43 3.89
CA THR A 25 10.17 22.86 4.13
C THR A 25 9.30 23.48 3.03
N ARG A 26 9.52 23.10 1.76
CA ARG A 26 8.72 23.60 0.64
C ARG A 26 7.29 23.04 0.62
N SER A 27 7.07 21.83 1.11
CA SER A 27 5.73 21.22 1.13
C SER A 27 4.76 22.01 2.03
N LEU A 28 5.27 22.74 3.02
CA LEU A 28 4.48 23.65 3.86
C LEU A 28 3.93 24.87 3.10
N GLN A 29 4.45 25.16 1.91
CA GLN A 29 4.02 26.30 1.07
C GLN A 29 2.94 25.93 0.06
N VAL A 30 2.55 24.65 -0.01
CA VAL A 30 1.49 24.16 -0.91
C VAL A 30 0.34 23.60 -0.09
N THR A 31 -0.87 23.64 -0.67
CA THR A 31 -2.05 23.03 -0.06
C THR A 31 -2.33 21.68 -0.70
N GLY A 32 -2.94 20.76 0.07
CA GLY A 32 -3.38 19.46 -0.45
C GLY A 32 -4.18 19.58 -1.76
N PRO A 33 -5.23 20.43 -1.83
CA PRO A 33 -6.01 20.60 -3.05
C PRO A 33 -5.22 21.16 -4.25
N ALA A 34 -4.22 22.03 -4.02
CA ALA A 34 -3.38 22.55 -5.10
C ALA A 34 -2.45 21.47 -5.65
N VAL A 35 -1.89 20.63 -4.77
CA VAL A 35 -1.08 19.47 -5.15
C VAL A 35 -1.94 18.45 -5.90
N GLU A 36 -3.09 18.08 -5.35
CA GLU A 36 -4.02 17.12 -5.97
C GLU A 36 -4.40 17.55 -7.39
N ARG A 37 -4.79 18.81 -7.59
CA ARG A 37 -5.11 19.32 -8.94
C ARG A 37 -3.93 19.20 -9.90
N SER A 38 -2.72 19.48 -9.44
CA SER A 38 -1.52 19.38 -10.26
C SER A 38 -1.18 17.93 -10.62
N LEU A 39 -1.36 17.01 -9.67
CA LEU A 39 -1.20 15.57 -9.89
C LEU A 39 -2.27 15.05 -10.87
N ASP A 40 -3.52 15.49 -10.73
CA ASP A 40 -4.61 15.10 -11.62
C ASP A 40 -4.34 15.50 -13.07
N VAL A 41 -3.90 16.74 -13.30
CA VAL A 41 -3.53 17.21 -14.65
C VAL A 41 -2.40 16.36 -15.24
N TYR A 42 -1.41 15.99 -14.42
CA TYR A 42 -0.30 15.16 -14.88
C TYR A 42 -0.74 13.72 -15.18
N PHE A 43 -1.34 13.03 -14.21
CA PHE A 43 -1.68 11.60 -14.30
C PHE A 43 -2.83 11.31 -15.27
N LYS A 44 -3.73 12.27 -15.51
CA LYS A 44 -4.81 12.17 -16.51
C LYS A 44 -4.44 12.78 -17.87
N GLY A 45 -3.29 13.46 -17.95
CA GLY A 45 -2.86 14.18 -19.15
C GLY A 45 -1.95 13.36 -20.07
N LEU A 46 -1.70 13.90 -21.26
CA LEU A 46 -0.83 13.28 -22.29
C LEU A 46 0.65 13.19 -21.89
N ASN A 47 1.06 13.94 -20.86
CA ASN A 47 2.44 14.01 -20.39
C ASN A 47 2.77 12.95 -19.33
N TYR A 48 1.84 12.06 -19.00
CA TYR A 48 2.08 10.97 -18.06
C TYR A 48 3.17 10.03 -18.59
N ASP A 49 4.19 9.82 -17.77
CA ASP A 49 5.27 8.86 -18.01
C ASP A 49 5.25 7.78 -16.93
N ALA A 50 5.04 6.52 -17.34
CA ALA A 50 4.98 5.37 -16.43
C ALA A 50 6.31 5.12 -15.70
N ALA A 51 7.45 5.51 -16.29
CA ALA A 51 8.75 5.40 -15.63
C ALA A 51 8.86 6.28 -14.38
N LEU A 52 8.03 7.34 -14.28
CA LEU A 52 7.96 8.16 -13.08
C LEU A 52 7.47 7.37 -11.87
N ASN A 53 6.58 6.39 -12.06
CA ASN A 53 6.08 5.58 -10.95
C ASN A 53 7.20 4.79 -10.31
N THR A 54 8.05 4.14 -11.10
CA THR A 54 9.23 3.43 -10.60
C THR A 54 10.25 4.39 -9.99
N ALA A 55 10.39 5.60 -10.53
CA ALA A 55 11.35 6.59 -10.04
C ALA A 55 10.91 7.35 -8.77
N LEU A 56 9.61 7.36 -8.43
CA LEU A 56 9.10 8.11 -7.27
C LEU A 56 8.39 7.24 -6.23
N GLN A 57 7.82 6.11 -6.60
CA GLN A 57 7.04 5.29 -5.68
C GLN A 57 7.94 4.31 -4.92
N ASN A 58 7.52 3.98 -3.70
CA ASN A 58 8.12 2.89 -2.94
C ASN A 58 7.88 1.59 -3.71
N ILE A 59 8.96 0.96 -4.17
CA ILE A 59 8.90 -0.32 -4.87
C ILE A 59 9.03 -1.44 -3.84
N SER A 60 8.16 -2.42 -3.95
CA SER A 60 8.29 -3.69 -3.24
C SER A 60 7.88 -4.83 -4.16
N THR A 61 8.17 -6.06 -3.74
CA THR A 61 7.62 -7.27 -4.36
C THR A 61 6.52 -7.82 -3.46
N ALA A 62 5.59 -8.61 -4.01
CA ALA A 62 4.53 -9.21 -3.21
C ALA A 62 5.10 -10.06 -2.06
N HIS A 63 6.15 -10.83 -2.35
CA HIS A 63 6.89 -11.62 -1.36
C HIS A 63 7.53 -10.72 -0.29
N GLY A 64 8.33 -9.73 -0.68
CA GLY A 64 9.01 -8.85 0.27
C GLY A 64 8.05 -8.04 1.14
N TYR A 65 6.91 -7.63 0.59
CA TYR A 65 5.88 -6.94 1.36
C TYR A 65 5.15 -7.87 2.34
N ALA A 66 4.82 -9.10 1.92
CA ALA A 66 4.22 -10.10 2.80
C ALA A 66 5.17 -10.46 3.96
N ASP A 67 6.47 -10.65 3.69
CA ASP A 67 7.50 -10.86 4.71
C ASP A 67 7.58 -9.69 5.69
N PHE A 68 7.55 -8.45 5.18
CA PHE A 68 7.52 -7.26 6.02
C PHE A 68 6.28 -7.22 6.93
N LEU A 69 5.09 -7.52 6.40
CA LEU A 69 3.87 -7.56 7.21
C LEU A 69 3.92 -8.65 8.28
N ALA A 70 4.43 -9.82 7.95
CA ALA A 70 4.63 -10.91 8.91
C ALA A 70 5.61 -10.48 10.01
N TYR A 71 6.75 -9.89 9.62
CA TYR A 71 7.73 -9.36 10.57
C TYR A 71 7.13 -8.30 11.48
N LEU A 72 6.39 -7.33 10.92
CA LEU A 72 5.74 -6.26 11.67
C LEU A 72 4.79 -6.80 12.76
N HIS A 73 4.05 -7.87 12.46
CA HIS A 73 3.09 -8.45 13.41
C HIS A 73 3.69 -9.45 14.39
N LEU A 74 4.79 -10.13 14.04
CA LEU A 74 5.44 -11.13 14.90
C LEU A 74 6.56 -10.54 15.77
N LYS A 75 7.32 -9.60 15.22
CA LYS A 75 8.56 -9.06 15.82
C LYS A 75 8.70 -7.55 15.64
N GLY A 76 7.60 -6.84 15.32
CA GLY A 76 7.64 -5.40 15.10
C GLY A 76 8.17 -4.66 16.34
N GLY A 77 9.00 -3.65 16.12
CA GLY A 77 9.56 -2.80 17.18
C GLY A 77 8.57 -1.78 17.75
N LEU A 78 7.27 -1.95 17.52
CA LEU A 78 6.24 -1.06 18.05
C LEU A 78 6.02 -1.32 19.54
N ASN A 79 5.85 -0.26 20.32
CA ASN A 79 5.41 -0.40 21.70
C ASN A 79 3.97 -0.98 21.77
N PRO A 80 3.55 -1.56 22.91
CA PRO A 80 2.25 -2.21 23.03
C PRO A 80 1.05 -1.33 22.66
N GLN A 81 1.06 -0.04 23.02
CA GLN A 81 -0.02 0.88 22.68
C GLN A 81 -0.10 1.11 21.17
N SER A 82 1.03 1.35 20.50
CA SER A 82 1.09 1.60 19.06
C SER A 82 0.72 0.37 18.26
N ASN A 83 1.15 -0.82 18.70
CA ASN A 83 0.75 -2.08 18.09
C ASN A 83 -0.77 -2.32 18.21
N THR A 84 -1.35 -2.02 19.37
CA THR A 84 -2.80 -2.13 19.59
C THR A 84 -3.57 -1.19 18.65
N LEU A 85 -3.14 0.07 18.56
CA LEU A 85 -3.74 1.05 17.65
C LEU A 85 -3.62 0.63 16.19
N MET A 86 -2.43 0.22 15.75
CA MET A 86 -2.19 -0.26 14.39
C MET A 86 -3.13 -1.43 14.04
N ARG A 87 -3.21 -2.43 14.93
CA ARG A 87 -4.08 -3.60 14.71
C ARG A 87 -5.55 -3.21 14.65
N ALA A 88 -6.00 -2.32 15.53
CA ALA A 88 -7.36 -1.80 15.50
C ALA A 88 -7.69 -1.13 14.16
N LEU A 89 -6.83 -0.21 13.70
CA LEU A 89 -7.00 0.50 12.43
C LEU A 89 -7.02 -0.44 11.22
N LEU A 90 -6.13 -1.44 11.20
CA LEU A 90 -6.09 -2.41 10.10
C LEU A 90 -7.30 -3.35 10.11
N SER A 91 -7.84 -3.68 11.29
CA SER A 91 -9.02 -4.56 11.41
C SER A 91 -10.35 -3.87 11.07
N ASP A 92 -10.40 -2.54 11.22
CA ASP A 92 -11.60 -1.74 10.95
C ASP A 92 -11.69 -1.28 9.48
N GLY A 93 -10.62 -1.50 8.70
CA GLY A 93 -10.55 -1.07 7.30
C GLY A 93 -11.58 -1.69 6.35
N CYS A 94 -11.70 -1.07 5.18
CA CYS A 94 -12.62 -1.40 4.07
C CYS A 94 -12.60 -2.85 3.56
N CYS A 95 -11.52 -3.58 3.82
CA CYS A 95 -10.99 -4.53 2.85
C CYS A 95 -10.80 -5.94 3.41
N ARG A 96 -11.49 -6.25 4.52
CA ARG A 96 -11.67 -7.63 5.02
C ARG A 96 -13.06 -8.16 4.67
N ASP A 97 -13.16 -9.46 4.46
CA ASP A 97 -14.47 -10.09 4.31
C ASP A 97 -15.08 -10.33 5.70
N LYS A 98 -16.30 -9.81 5.91
CA LYS A 98 -17.04 -10.01 7.16
C LYS A 98 -17.59 -11.43 7.29
N ALA A 99 -17.71 -12.15 6.17
CA ALA A 99 -18.24 -13.51 6.09
C ALA A 99 -17.15 -14.52 5.67
N ALA A 100 -15.96 -14.40 6.24
CA ALA A 100 -14.88 -15.35 5.98
C ALA A 100 -15.32 -16.80 6.28
N PRO A 101 -15.04 -17.78 5.41
CA PRO A 101 -15.46 -19.17 5.58
C PRO A 101 -14.56 -19.94 6.57
N PHE A 102 -13.60 -19.27 7.23
CA PHE A 102 -12.64 -19.85 8.16
C PHE A 102 -12.57 -19.03 9.46
N LYS A 103 -12.10 -19.67 10.53
CA LYS A 103 -11.95 -19.02 11.85
C LYS A 103 -10.65 -18.23 11.92
N TYR A 104 -10.70 -17.04 12.49
CA TYR A 104 -9.53 -16.20 12.75
C TYR A 104 -9.70 -15.45 14.08
N THR A 105 -8.59 -15.12 14.74
CA THR A 105 -8.55 -14.27 15.95
C THR A 105 -8.26 -12.82 15.62
N TYR A 106 -7.66 -12.57 14.45
CA TYR A 106 -7.42 -11.24 13.94
C TYR A 106 -7.31 -11.27 12.42
N TRP A 107 -7.88 -10.26 11.76
CA TRP A 107 -7.66 -9.98 10.35
C TRP A 107 -7.51 -8.48 10.17
N GLY A 108 -6.30 -8.04 9.81
CA GLY A 108 -6.01 -6.67 9.42
C GLY A 108 -5.74 -6.58 7.92
N ALA A 109 -6.31 -5.60 7.23
CA ALA A 109 -6.15 -5.43 5.79
C ALA A 109 -6.04 -3.95 5.41
N LYS A 110 -5.28 -3.67 4.33
CA LYS A 110 -5.20 -2.34 3.73
C LYS A 110 -5.11 -2.46 2.22
N ALA A 111 -5.93 -1.67 1.53
CA ALA A 111 -5.83 -1.46 0.09
C ALA A 111 -5.16 -0.13 -0.25
N GLY A 112 -4.55 -0.06 -1.42
CA GLY A 112 -4.14 1.16 -2.09
C GLY A 112 -4.70 1.16 -3.51
N SER A 113 -5.27 2.28 -3.93
CA SER A 113 -5.97 2.45 -5.21
C SER A 113 -5.58 3.78 -5.83
N GLY A 114 -5.43 3.80 -7.15
CA GLY A 114 -5.21 5.03 -7.92
C GLY A 114 -4.04 4.92 -8.89
N TRP A 115 -4.03 5.80 -9.88
CA TRP A 115 -2.96 5.91 -10.89
C TRP A 115 -2.56 4.57 -11.49
N ARG A 116 -3.56 3.77 -11.88
CA ARG A 116 -3.40 2.43 -12.49
C ARG A 116 -2.89 1.34 -11.54
N LEU A 117 -2.91 1.58 -10.23
CA LEU A 117 -2.47 0.65 -9.21
C LEU A 117 -3.63 0.16 -8.37
N LEU A 118 -3.66 -1.14 -8.10
CA LEU A 118 -4.46 -1.74 -7.04
C LEU A 118 -3.55 -2.61 -6.18
N THR A 119 -3.44 -2.27 -4.91
CA THR A 119 -2.80 -3.11 -3.91
C THR A 119 -3.83 -3.55 -2.90
N LEU A 120 -3.69 -4.78 -2.42
CA LEU A 120 -4.45 -5.29 -1.30
C LEU A 120 -3.56 -6.19 -0.48
N THR A 121 -3.32 -5.77 0.75
CA THR A 121 -2.34 -6.40 1.63
C THR A 121 -2.97 -6.64 2.98
N GLY A 122 -2.47 -7.63 3.72
CA GLY A 122 -3.00 -7.89 5.04
C GLY A 122 -2.39 -9.11 5.71
N VAL A 123 -2.88 -9.36 6.91
CA VAL A 123 -2.53 -10.54 7.70
C VAL A 123 -3.77 -11.13 8.34
N VAL A 124 -3.78 -12.45 8.46
CA VAL A 124 -4.78 -13.24 9.17
C VAL A 124 -4.07 -14.04 10.24
N GLN A 125 -4.52 -13.89 11.50
CA GLN A 125 -4.07 -14.72 12.60
C GLN A 125 -5.11 -15.80 12.88
N LEU A 126 -4.67 -17.05 12.84
CA LEU A 126 -5.52 -18.21 13.09
C LEU A 126 -5.63 -18.50 14.59
N PRO A 127 -6.66 -19.25 15.04
CA PRO A 127 -6.82 -19.63 16.45
C PRO A 127 -5.64 -20.41 17.04
N ASN A 128 -4.90 -21.15 16.18
CA ASN A 128 -3.71 -21.89 16.59
C ASN A 128 -2.42 -21.04 16.63
N GLY A 129 -2.55 -19.71 16.46
CA GLY A 129 -1.42 -18.78 16.53
C GLY A 129 -0.63 -18.61 15.23
N ARG A 130 -0.90 -19.42 14.19
CA ARG A 130 -0.29 -19.22 12.86
C ARG A 130 -0.72 -17.87 12.27
N LEU A 131 0.18 -17.25 11.53
CA LEU A 131 -0.05 -16.00 10.81
C LEU A 131 0.08 -16.24 9.31
N MET A 132 -0.93 -15.83 8.54
CA MET A 132 -0.88 -15.79 7.09
C MET A 132 -0.75 -14.33 6.67
N ALA A 133 0.34 -13.97 5.99
CA ALA A 133 0.50 -12.66 5.38
C ALA A 133 0.25 -12.77 3.88
N TYR A 134 -0.40 -11.76 3.30
CA TYR A 134 -0.68 -11.72 1.88
C TYR A 134 -0.46 -10.33 1.30
N ALA A 135 -0.06 -10.30 0.04
CA ALA A 135 0.08 -9.08 -0.75
C ALA A 135 -0.35 -9.36 -2.19
N TYR A 136 -1.37 -8.65 -2.63
CA TYR A 136 -1.75 -8.52 -4.03
C TYR A 136 -1.26 -7.16 -4.51
N LEU A 137 -0.47 -7.14 -5.59
CA LEU A 137 0.07 -5.94 -6.21
C LEU A 137 -0.23 -5.99 -7.71
N ASN A 138 -1.17 -5.15 -8.15
CA ASN A 138 -1.48 -4.97 -9.57
C ASN A 138 -1.05 -3.57 -9.99
N HIS A 139 -0.21 -3.50 -11.00
CA HIS A 139 0.20 -2.24 -11.63
C HIS A 139 -0.25 -2.19 -13.08
N GLU A 140 -0.20 -1.00 -13.68
CA GLU A 140 -0.53 -0.76 -15.10
C GLU A 140 -1.97 -1.09 -15.51
N SER A 141 -2.90 -1.10 -14.56
CA SER A 141 -4.33 -1.20 -14.84
C SER A 141 -4.76 -0.25 -15.97
N GLN A 142 -5.67 -0.69 -16.83
CA GLN A 142 -6.26 0.19 -17.85
C GLN A 142 -7.18 1.25 -17.23
N THR A 143 -7.58 1.07 -15.97
CA THR A 143 -8.35 2.02 -15.18
C THR A 143 -7.42 3.03 -14.51
N PHE A 144 -7.70 4.32 -14.68
CA PHE A 144 -6.89 5.41 -14.11
C PHE A 144 -7.50 5.99 -12.83
N ASP A 145 -8.84 6.03 -12.76
CA ASP A 145 -9.57 6.61 -11.65
C ASP A 145 -9.57 5.71 -10.41
N SER A 146 -9.32 6.29 -9.24
CA SER A 146 -9.24 5.54 -7.98
C SER A 146 -10.58 4.92 -7.58
N ILE A 147 -11.70 5.60 -7.82
CA ILE A 147 -13.04 5.12 -7.48
C ILE A 147 -13.37 3.88 -8.32
N ASP A 148 -13.04 3.91 -9.61
CA ASP A 148 -13.26 2.78 -10.49
C ASP A 148 -12.32 1.60 -10.18
N ILE A 149 -11.07 1.87 -9.79
CA ILE A 149 -10.15 0.83 -9.30
C ILE A 149 -10.69 0.19 -8.02
N GLU A 150 -11.21 0.97 -7.07
CA GLU A 150 -11.72 0.46 -5.79
C GLU A 150 -12.87 -0.52 -5.95
N ARG A 151 -13.67 -0.40 -7.02
CA ARG A 151 -14.72 -1.38 -7.34
C ARG A 151 -14.18 -2.80 -7.53
N GLN A 152 -12.89 -2.94 -7.85
CA GLN A 152 -12.23 -4.24 -8.03
C GLN A 152 -11.84 -4.92 -6.71
N ILE A 153 -11.84 -4.19 -5.58
CA ILE A 153 -11.48 -4.73 -4.26
C ILE A 153 -12.41 -5.88 -3.87
N ARG A 154 -13.73 -5.74 -4.09
CA ARG A 154 -14.70 -6.77 -3.72
C ARG A 154 -14.52 -8.06 -4.55
N PRO A 155 -14.46 -8.02 -5.90
CA PRO A 155 -14.10 -9.18 -6.70
C PRO A 155 -12.79 -9.85 -6.27
N LEU A 156 -11.75 -9.04 -6.01
CA LEU A 156 -10.46 -9.54 -5.54
C LEU A 156 -10.60 -10.28 -4.20
N MET A 157 -11.36 -9.73 -3.25
CA MET A 157 -11.63 -10.38 -1.97
C MET A 157 -12.40 -11.69 -2.13
N SER A 158 -13.38 -11.74 -3.04
CA SER A 158 -14.11 -12.97 -3.34
C SER A 158 -13.22 -14.09 -3.89
N TRP A 159 -12.12 -13.74 -4.58
CA TRP A 159 -11.10 -14.70 -5.00
C TRP A 159 -10.12 -15.05 -3.86
N LEU A 160 -9.64 -14.05 -3.11
CA LEU A 160 -8.61 -14.23 -2.10
C LEU A 160 -9.09 -15.03 -0.88
N VAL A 161 -10.33 -14.80 -0.45
CA VAL A 161 -10.90 -15.42 0.76
C VAL A 161 -10.89 -16.96 0.69
N PRO A 162 -11.35 -17.61 -0.41
CA PRO A 162 -11.20 -19.05 -0.59
C PRO A 162 -9.76 -19.54 -0.52
N VAL A 163 -8.82 -18.84 -1.15
CA VAL A 163 -7.39 -19.20 -1.15
C VAL A 163 -6.83 -19.19 0.27
N LEU A 164 -7.15 -18.16 1.06
CA LEU A 164 -6.77 -18.11 2.48
C LEU A 164 -7.42 -19.23 3.30
N GLY A 165 -8.65 -19.61 2.98
CA GLY A 165 -9.35 -20.73 3.63
C GLY A 165 -8.78 -22.11 3.29
N GLU A 166 -8.13 -22.28 2.14
CA GLU A 166 -7.40 -23.51 1.80
C GLU A 166 -6.10 -23.64 2.59
N LEU A 167 -5.40 -22.52 2.83
CA LEU A 167 -4.16 -22.47 3.63
C LEU A 167 -4.39 -22.65 5.13
N GLU A 168 -5.63 -22.53 5.60
CA GLU A 168 -6.00 -22.80 6.99
C GLU A 168 -6.01 -24.29 7.32
N ARG A 169 -6.37 -25.14 6.34
CA ARG A 169 -6.46 -26.60 6.50
C ARG A 169 -5.07 -27.22 6.69
#